data_AF-A0A9X8R9J7-F1
#
_entry.id   AF-A0A9X8R9J7-F1
#
_cell.length_a   1.000
_cell.length_b   1.000
_cell.length_c   1.000
_cell.angle_alpha   90.00
_cell.angle_beta   90.00
_cell.angle_gamma   90.00
#
_symmetry.space_group_name_H-M   'P 1'
#
loop_
_entity.id
_entity.type
_entity.pdbx_description
1 polymer ?
#
loop_
_entity_poly.entity_id
_entity_poly.type
_entity_poly.pdbx_seq_one_letter_code
_entity_poly.pdbx_strand_id
1 'polypeptide(L)'
;MSLYSKNDIPFIQLYDYRHIKETRLLRNLTLSEFSTYMKTDVGTLSKLENNLLEFTPHYHSKFSDTIQELKLSNLELISIKRVIELKALRGIN
;
A
#
# COMPACT_ATOMS: atom_id res chain seq x y z
N MET A 1 -35.72 -10.47 -11.54
CA MET A 1 -35.07 -9.72 -10.44
C MET A 1 -33.82 -10.47 -10.01
N SER A 2 -32.63 -9.89 -10.20
CA SER A 2 -31.38 -10.47 -9.70
C SER A 2 -31.30 -10.27 -8.18
N LEU A 3 -31.11 -11.34 -7.41
CA LEU A 3 -31.02 -11.36 -5.94
C LEU A 3 -29.63 -10.99 -5.39
N TYR A 4 -28.76 -10.39 -6.21
CA TYR A 4 -27.40 -10.05 -5.79
C TYR A 4 -27.21 -8.52 -5.77
N SER A 5 -27.40 -7.94 -4.59
CA SER A 5 -26.86 -6.61 -4.26
C SER A 5 -25.34 -6.69 -4.40
N LYS A 6 -24.79 -6.01 -5.41
CA LYS A 6 -23.37 -6.03 -5.76
C LYS A 6 -22.48 -5.27 -4.75
N ASN A 7 -23.08 -4.79 -3.65
CA ASN A 7 -22.50 -3.80 -2.74
C ASN A 7 -22.13 -4.35 -1.35
N ASP A 8 -22.43 -5.62 -1.06
CA ASP A 8 -22.30 -6.18 0.31
C ASP A 8 -21.08 -7.09 0.51
N ILE A 9 -20.12 -7.09 -0.43
CA ILE A 9 -18.84 -7.77 -0.21
C ILE A 9 -17.91 -6.75 0.46
N PRO A 10 -17.53 -6.93 1.74
CA PRO A 10 -16.59 -6.04 2.38
C PRO A 10 -15.28 -6.07 1.58
N PHE A 11 -14.86 -4.92 1.06
CA PHE A 11 -13.54 -4.78 0.47
C PHE A 11 -12.53 -4.95 1.60
N ILE A 12 -11.97 -6.16 1.74
CA ILE A 12 -10.95 -6.45 2.75
C ILE A 12 -9.70 -5.65 2.35
N GLN A 13 -9.53 -4.48 2.96
CA GLN A 13 -8.33 -3.67 2.83
C GLN A 13 -7.16 -4.42 3.51
N LEU A 14 -6.44 -5.21 2.73
CA LEU A 14 -5.28 -5.97 3.20
C LEU A 14 -4.09 -5.08 3.59
N TYR A 15 -4.02 -3.87 3.03
CA TYR A 15 -2.89 -2.96 3.16
C TYR A 15 -3.38 -1.56 3.55
N ASP A 16 -2.48 -0.75 4.08
CA ASP A 16 -2.72 0.63 4.50
C ASP A 16 -1.65 1.54 3.87
N TYR A 17 -1.84 2.86 3.83
CA TYR A 17 -0.88 3.82 3.26
C TYR A 17 0.54 3.65 3.83
N ARG A 18 0.64 3.22 5.10
CA ARG A 18 1.91 2.92 5.78
C ARG A 18 2.73 1.85 5.08
N HIS A 19 2.07 0.90 4.41
CA HIS A 19 2.74 -0.17 3.68
C HIS A 19 3.48 0.35 2.45
N ILE A 20 3.04 1.45 1.84
CA ILE A 20 3.67 2.04 0.66
C ILE A 20 5.13 2.39 0.97
N LYS A 21 5.34 3.17 2.04
CA LYS A 21 6.66 3.63 2.47
C LYS A 21 7.56 2.47 2.87
N GLU A 22 7.05 1.54 3.67
CA GLU A 22 7.85 0.39 4.12
C GLU A 22 8.24 -0.54 2.97
N THR A 23 7.33 -0.79 2.01
CA THR A 23 7.65 -1.58 0.82
C THR A 23 8.72 -0.91 -0.04
N ARG A 24 8.61 0.40 -0.23
CA ARG A 24 9.61 1.18 -0.97
C ARG A 24 10.99 1.10 -0.30
N LEU A 25 11.04 1.29 1.02
CA LEU A 25 12.28 1.20 1.80
C LEU A 25 12.87 -0.20 1.77
N LEU A 26 12.04 -1.25 1.87
CA LEU A 26 12.50 -2.64 1.84
C LEU A 26 13.18 -2.99 0.51
N ARG A 27 12.72 -2.43 -0.60
CA ARG A 27 13.35 -2.59 -1.93
C ARG A 27 14.46 -1.57 -2.22
N ASN A 28 14.75 -0.68 -1.27
CA ASN A 28 15.72 0.41 -1.42
C ASN A 28 15.45 1.28 -2.66
N LEU A 29 14.17 1.57 -2.94
CA LEU A 29 13.76 2.37 -4.09
C LEU A 29 13.60 3.85 -3.71
N THR A 30 13.98 4.72 -4.63
CA THR A 30 13.64 6.14 -4.56
C THR A 30 12.14 6.34 -4.79
N LEU A 31 11.62 7.53 -4.43
CA LEU A 31 10.22 7.87 -4.65
C LEU A 31 9.87 7.83 -6.15
N SER A 32 10.76 8.30 -7.02
CA SER A 32 10.58 8.31 -8.47
C SER A 32 10.57 6.90 -9.06
N GLU A 33 11.47 6.01 -8.63
CA GLU A 33 11.46 4.61 -9.08
C GLU A 33 10.18 3.91 -8.64
N PHE A 34 9.79 4.06 -7.37
CA PHE A 34 8.57 3.46 -6.86
C PHE A 34 7.31 3.97 -7.57
N SER A 35 7.29 5.26 -7.93
CA SER A 35 6.20 5.86 -8.70
C SER A 35 5.99 5.19 -10.06
N THR A 36 7.07 4.67 -10.66
CA THR A 36 7.05 3.94 -11.94
C THR A 36 6.32 2.60 -11.79
N TYR A 37 6.63 1.85 -10.72
CA TYR A 37 5.95 0.59 -10.42
C TYR A 37 4.47 0.79 -10.06
N MET A 38 4.19 1.79 -9.21
CA MET A 38 2.81 2.08 -8.79
C MET A 38 2.00 2.83 -9.86
N LYS A 39 2.60 3.19 -11.00
CA LYS A 39 1.97 3.91 -12.12
C LYS A 39 1.19 5.12 -11.63
N THR A 40 1.82 5.90 -10.76
CA THR A 40 1.22 7.05 -10.07
C THR A 40 2.24 8.18 -10.02
N ASP A 41 1.78 9.42 -10.12
CA ASP A 41 2.68 10.58 -10.08
C ASP A 41 3.46 10.65 -8.75
N VAL A 42 4.71 11.12 -8.82
CA VAL A 42 5.62 11.24 -7.67
C VAL A 42 5.01 12.13 -6.57
N GLY A 43 4.35 13.22 -6.95
CA GLY A 43 3.69 14.12 -6.01
C GLY A 43 2.49 13.46 -5.32
N THR A 44 1.74 12.64 -6.07
CA THR A 44 0.63 11.86 -5.51
C THR A 44 1.14 10.79 -4.55
N LEU A 45 2.19 10.06 -4.92
CA LEU A 45 2.83 9.05 -4.07
C LEU A 45 3.36 9.66 -2.76
N SER A 46 4.02 10.83 -2.85
CA SER A 46 4.49 11.56 -1.66
C SER A 46 3.34 11.91 -0.71
N LYS A 47 2.21 12.37 -1.25
CA LYS A 47 1.02 12.68 -0.44
C LYS A 47 0.43 11.43 0.21
N LEU A 48 0.40 10.30 -0.50
CA LEU A 48 -0.06 9.02 0.04
C LEU A 48 0.85 8.54 1.19
N GLU A 49 2.17 8.57 1.04
CA GLU A 49 3.11 8.16 2.10
C GLU A 49 2.98 9.01 3.38
N ASN A 50 2.63 10.29 3.23
CA ASN A 50 2.46 11.22 4.35
C ASN A 50 1.00 11.29 4.86
N ASN A 51 0.10 10.41 4.38
CA ASN A 51 -1.32 10.43 4.73
C ASN A 51 -2.02 11.79 4.45
N LEU A 52 -1.52 12.56 3.48
CA LEU A 52 -2.11 13.81 3.01
C LEU A 52 -3.17 13.57 1.92
N LEU A 53 -3.20 12.36 1.37
CA LEU A 53 -4.19 11.90 0.42
C LEU A 53 -4.77 10.59 0.93
N GLU A 54 -6.10 10.46 0.85
CA GLU A 54 -6.80 9.26 1.26
C GLU A 54 -6.39 8.06 0.40
N PHE A 55 -6.09 6.94 1.06
CA PHE A 55 -5.76 5.69 0.39
C PHE A 55 -7.05 4.98 -0.06
N THR A 56 -7.62 5.49 -1.14
CA THR A 56 -8.86 4.98 -1.74
C THR A 56 -8.67 3.60 -2.38
N PRO A 57 -9.76 2.84 -2.65
CA PRO A 57 -9.68 1.51 -3.29
C PRO A 57 -8.90 1.48 -4.62
N HIS A 58 -8.89 2.60 -5.35
CA HIS A 58 -8.07 2.78 -6.56
C HIS A 58 -6.57 2.61 -6.26
N TYR A 59 -6.09 3.24 -5.20
CA TYR A 59 -4.68 3.15 -4.79
C TYR A 59 -4.35 1.80 -4.16
N HIS A 60 -5.30 1.15 -3.48
CA HIS A 60 -5.13 -0.24 -3.05
C HIS A 60 -4.89 -1.18 -4.23
N SER A 61 -5.69 -1.07 -5.30
CA SER A 61 -5.52 -1.91 -6.49
C SER A 61 -4.13 -1.72 -7.08
N LYS A 62 -3.71 -0.46 -7.27
CA LYS A 62 -2.37 -0.15 -7.80
C LYS A 62 -1.25 -0.68 -6.92
N PHE A 63 -1.39 -0.57 -5.60
CA PHE A 63 -0.39 -1.09 -4.66
C PHE A 63 -0.34 -2.62 -4.68
N SER A 64 -1.48 -3.30 -4.80
CA SER A 64 -1.52 -4.75 -4.97
C SER A 64 -0.81 -5.20 -6.26
N ASP A 65 -1.04 -4.49 -7.37
CA ASP A 65 -0.35 -4.75 -8.63
C ASP A 65 1.16 -4.51 -8.48
N THR A 66 1.56 -3.45 -7.77
CA THR A 66 2.96 -3.13 -7.45
C THR A 66 3.62 -4.24 -6.64
N ILE A 67 2.93 -4.80 -5.66
CA ILE A 67 3.42 -5.92 -4.85
C ILE A 67 3.74 -7.13 -5.71
N GLN A 68 2.84 -7.45 -6.66
CA GLN A 68 3.03 -8.54 -7.60
C GLN A 68 4.20 -8.27 -8.55
N GLU A 69 4.33 -7.05 -9.07
CA GLU A 69 5.41 -6.64 -9.96
C GLU A 69 6.78 -6.68 -9.28
N LEU A 70 6.86 -6.24 -8.02
CA LEU A 70 8.07 -6.32 -7.18
C LEU A 70 8.35 -7.72 -6.61
N LYS A 71 7.48 -8.70 -6.92
CA LYS A 71 7.56 -10.10 -6.50
C LYS A 71 7.82 -10.25 -5.00
N LEU A 72 7.11 -9.48 -4.18
CA LEU A 72 7.23 -9.60 -2.72
C LEU A 72 6.65 -10.93 -2.27
N SER A 73 7.45 -11.66 -1.50
CA SER A 73 7.03 -12.90 -0.85
C SER A 73 6.13 -12.61 0.35
N ASN A 74 5.32 -13.60 0.72
CA ASN A 74 4.47 -13.50 1.91
C ASN A 74 5.27 -13.22 3.19
N LEU A 75 6.50 -13.76 3.31
CA LEU A 75 7.37 -13.49 4.46
C LEU A 75 7.80 -12.02 4.54
N GLU A 76 8.08 -11.39 3.40
CA GLU A 76 8.41 -9.96 3.34
C GLU A 76 7.20 -9.11 3.72
N LEU A 77 6.00 -9.46 3.25
CA LEU A 77 4.77 -8.76 3.61
C LEU A 77 4.46 -8.85 5.11
N ILE A 78 4.66 -10.03 5.73
CA ILE A 78 4.53 -10.20 7.18
C ILE A 78 5.56 -9.34 7.92
N SER A 79 6.79 -9.29 7.40
CA SER A 79 7.86 -8.48 7.99
C SER A 79 7.52 -6.99 7.94
N ILE A 80 7.02 -6.49 6.82
CA ILE A 80 6.53 -5.11 6.67
C ILE A 80 5.44 -4.81 7.69
N LYS A 81 4.43 -5.67 7.79
CA LYS A 81 3.33 -5.51 8.76
C LYS A 81 3.88 -5.42 10.18
N ARG A 82 4.85 -6.27 10.53
CA ARG A 82 5.47 -6.24 11.86
C ARG A 82 6.24 -4.95 12.12
N VAL A 83 6.95 -4.41 11.13
CA VAL A 83 7.65 -3.12 11.26
C VAL A 83 6.66 -1.99 11.50
N ILE A 84 5.52 -1.98 10.79
CA ILE A 84 4.45 -0.99 10.98
C ILE A 84 3.88 -1.08 12.40
N GLU A 85 3.59 -2.28 12.90
CA GLU A 85 3.13 -2.50 14.27
C GLU A 85 4.13 -1.97 15.31
N LEU A 86 5.42 -2.27 15.14
CA LEU A 86 6.47 -1.81 16.04
C LEU A 86 6.65 -0.29 16.02
N LYS A 87 6.51 0.35 14.85
CA LYS A 87 6.53 1.81 14.72
C LYS A 87 5.32 2.46 15.40
N ALA A 88 4.14 1.88 15.20
CA ALA A 88 2.91 2.33 15.85
C ALA A 88 3.00 2.25 17.38
N LEU A 89 3.56 1.16 17.93
CA LEU A 89 3.81 1.02 19.38
C LEU A 89 4.76 2.09 19.94
N ARG A 90 5.66 2.62 19.12
CA ARG A 90 6.58 3.71 19.48
C ARG A 90 5.96 5.09 19.29
N GLY A 91 4.72 5.19 18.81
CA GLY A 91 4.08 6.46 18.45
C GLY A 91 4.65 7.11 17.17
N ILE A 92 5.33 6.33 16.33
CA ILE A 92 5.93 6.79 15.07
C ILE A 92 5.02 6.32 13.93
N ASN A 93 4.59 7.26 13.07
CA ASN A 93 3.86 6.99 11.83
C ASN A 93 4.78 7.03 10.61
#